data_AF-A0A6G0JAM9-F1
#
_entry.id   AF-A0A6G0JAM9-F1
#
_cell.length_a   1.000
_cell.length_b   1.000
_cell.length_c   1.000
_cell.angle_alpha   90.00
_cell.angle_beta   90.00
_cell.angle_gamma   90.00
#
_symmetry.space_group_name_H-M   'P 1'
#
loop_
_entity.id
_entity.type
_entity.pdbx_description
1 polymer ?
#
loop_
_entity_poly.entity_id
_entity_poly.type
_entity_poly.pdbx_seq_one_letter_code
_entity_poly.pdbx_strand_id
1 'polypeptide(L)'
;MSEENHTTLTIKDVTESDAKFYCCRENTDKPKLCGPNRIQLRVTDLQVKVIPTTEGQTVSLMCNTSCPLTENPAVYIWYKNGEFLYKDWSPWYQQLVSSEEAVTYSCAIKGYEDLRAPEVSVGLDDENCWSVNYVSRRICALQGSSVNISSEYLHPENQQPKSKRWYKIKRSVDEDAEELIKAAGRVEYHENTKNHHILTINDLKKNDSAEYTFRLQEENGEWKQPDFSRVTLVVTGLTVKFAPSAVVTEGQRVTLTCSTSCPLSDNTNYIWSLNSRPLTLPENQHKQLVLDPVSSQHAGRYSCAVKTGTKTIITSEKTLTVKQRTQTATAAAGAAGGVAVLLVIIALSVFLWIRFIIRRMSSTCHRHVIWESEGLVAYLHPRPWTPGSVILERNTPGSLGGSIFCLDKQEFLSWLMGARAVAELLCDRLAVRRCALVSRPHRDRPAQIRVLPLHGLDAEWRPHLAGEEEHNAHDPGYCSSKTAPRWSDSSLTQIQAKIRAKLPLPGAPPNLTFLGDDPAHPGLFSRIVRGEEQQWRVWEDEGHVAFLTPFP
;
A
#
# COMPACT_ATOMS: atom_id res chain seq x y z
N MET A 1 -18.79 25.28 20.53
CA MET A 1 -18.17 23.97 20.21
C MET A 1 -17.31 24.25 19.00
N SER A 2 -15.99 24.13 19.18
CA SER A 2 -14.92 24.62 18.31
C SER A 2 -14.96 24.03 16.89
N GLU A 3 -14.78 24.88 15.89
CA GLU A 3 -14.54 24.50 14.49
C GLU A 3 -13.24 23.70 14.38
N GLU A 4 -13.27 22.51 13.77
CA GLU A 4 -12.07 21.72 13.45
C GLU A 4 -11.47 22.21 12.12
N ASN A 5 -10.38 22.98 12.19
CA ASN A 5 -9.59 23.39 11.04
C ASN A 5 -8.77 22.21 10.49
N HIS A 6 -9.21 21.62 9.39
CA HIS A 6 -8.44 20.56 8.72
C HIS A 6 -7.32 21.20 7.89
N THR A 7 -6.06 20.98 8.28
CA THR A 7 -4.88 21.46 7.54
C THR A 7 -4.30 20.33 6.68
N THR A 8 -4.39 20.48 5.35
CA THR A 8 -3.90 19.47 4.39
C THR A 8 -2.58 19.92 3.75
N LEU A 9 -1.57 19.05 3.73
CA LEU A 9 -0.32 19.24 2.98
C LEU A 9 -0.41 18.51 1.64
N THR A 10 -0.32 19.24 0.53
CA THR A 10 -0.29 18.67 -0.83
C THR A 10 1.11 18.82 -1.42
N ILE A 11 1.67 17.73 -1.95
CA ILE A 11 2.97 17.71 -2.65
C ILE A 11 2.70 17.26 -4.08
N LYS A 12 3.09 18.09 -5.05
CA LYS A 12 2.99 17.78 -6.48
C LYS A 12 4.36 17.33 -7.00
N ASP A 13 4.37 16.48 -8.02
CA ASP A 13 5.58 16.00 -8.70
C ASP A 13 6.58 15.35 -7.74
N VAL A 14 6.09 14.35 -7.00
CA VAL A 14 6.81 13.66 -5.93
C VAL A 14 8.04 12.95 -6.49
N THR A 15 9.21 13.25 -5.93
CA THR A 15 10.48 12.57 -6.27
C THR A 15 10.97 11.76 -5.08
N GLU A 16 12.01 10.93 -5.23
CA GLU A 16 12.65 10.25 -4.08
C GLU A 16 13.03 11.22 -2.96
N SER A 17 13.26 12.50 -3.29
CA SER A 17 13.54 13.57 -2.33
C SER A 17 12.46 13.84 -1.29
N ASP A 18 11.25 13.39 -1.60
CA ASP A 18 10.06 13.60 -0.81
C ASP A 18 9.74 12.43 0.10
N ALA A 19 10.45 11.30 -0.05
CA ALA A 19 10.36 10.13 0.80
C ALA A 19 10.93 10.42 2.21
N LYS A 20 10.13 11.09 3.05
CA LYS A 20 10.47 11.49 4.42
C LYS A 20 9.27 11.28 5.36
N PHE A 21 9.53 11.41 6.65
CA PHE A 21 8.48 11.42 7.67
C PHE A 21 7.89 12.82 7.80
N TYR A 22 6.57 12.91 7.75
CA TYR A 22 5.78 14.12 7.95
C TYR A 22 5.00 14.02 9.26
N CYS A 23 4.84 15.16 9.94
CA CYS A 23 4.01 15.28 11.13
C CYS A 23 3.11 16.50 10.96
N CYS A 24 1.82 16.37 11.24
CA CYS A 24 0.89 17.50 11.29
C CYS A 24 0.82 18.02 12.75
N ARG A 25 0.93 19.34 12.98
CA ARG A 25 0.87 19.94 14.33
C ARG A 25 0.28 21.35 14.31
N GLU A 26 -0.55 21.65 15.30
CA GLU A 26 -1.33 22.90 15.38
C GLU A 26 -0.65 24.03 16.20
N ASN A 27 0.27 23.73 17.13
CA ASN A 27 0.88 24.77 17.98
C ASN A 27 2.37 24.57 18.32
N THR A 28 3.13 25.68 18.42
CA THR A 28 4.61 25.73 18.32
C THR A 28 5.35 25.93 19.65
N ASP A 29 4.76 25.64 20.80
CA ASP A 29 5.36 26.08 22.09
C ASP A 29 6.24 25.07 22.85
N LYS A 30 6.41 23.80 22.43
CA LYS A 30 7.43 22.90 23.04
C LYS A 30 8.05 21.90 22.05
N PRO A 31 9.39 21.75 21.99
CA PRO A 31 10.06 20.69 21.23
C PRO A 31 10.04 19.36 22.00
N LYS A 32 8.89 18.70 22.07
CA LYS A 32 8.85 17.25 22.32
C LYS A 32 8.59 16.52 21.00
N LEU A 33 9.37 15.45 20.80
CA LEU A 33 9.39 14.51 19.66
C LEU A 33 7.99 14.33 19.04
N CYS A 34 7.90 14.23 17.71
CA CYS A 34 6.72 13.62 17.09
C CYS A 34 6.51 12.27 17.79
N GLY A 35 5.34 12.10 18.41
CA GLY A 35 4.92 10.83 18.97
C GLY A 35 4.75 9.77 17.88
N PRO A 36 4.09 8.64 18.17
CA PRO A 36 3.94 7.52 17.23
C PRO A 36 3.24 7.86 15.90
N ASN A 37 2.58 9.02 15.79
CA ASN A 37 1.76 9.43 14.62
C ASN A 37 2.58 10.14 13.53
N ARG A 38 3.67 9.51 13.05
CA ARG A 38 4.45 10.02 11.92
C ARG A 38 3.89 9.43 10.63
N ILE A 39 3.71 10.26 9.60
CA ILE A 39 3.31 9.79 8.26
C ILE A 39 4.59 9.57 7.45
N GLN A 40 4.90 8.33 7.11
CA GLN A 40 6.03 8.01 6.24
C GLN A 40 5.60 8.09 4.78
N LEU A 41 6.15 9.03 4.00
CA LEU A 41 6.01 8.98 2.55
C LEU A 41 7.07 8.03 1.97
N ARG A 42 6.64 7.09 1.12
CA ARG A 42 7.51 6.21 0.34
C ARG A 42 7.26 6.50 -1.14
N VAL A 43 8.32 6.52 -1.95
CA VAL A 43 8.26 6.81 -3.39
C VAL A 43 8.81 5.60 -4.12
N THR A 44 8.01 4.97 -4.98
CA THR A 44 8.41 3.74 -5.70
C THR A 44 7.84 3.75 -7.11
N ASP A 45 8.55 3.15 -8.07
CA ASP A 45 8.06 3.04 -9.46
C ASP A 45 7.45 1.70 -9.79
N LEU A 46 6.64 1.72 -10.85
CA LEU A 46 5.97 0.58 -11.46
C LEU A 46 6.96 -0.26 -12.29
N GLN A 47 6.86 -1.59 -12.20
CA GLN A 47 7.77 -2.53 -12.88
C GLN A 47 7.00 -3.73 -13.43
N VAL A 48 7.39 -4.26 -14.59
CA VAL A 48 6.90 -5.57 -15.08
C VAL A 48 7.85 -6.68 -14.62
N LYS A 49 7.31 -7.73 -13.98
CA LYS A 49 8.03 -8.96 -13.63
C LYS A 49 7.57 -10.08 -14.57
N VAL A 50 8.52 -10.78 -15.17
CA VAL A 50 8.26 -11.98 -16.00
C VAL A 50 8.46 -13.22 -15.13
N ILE A 51 7.47 -14.11 -15.12
CA ILE A 51 7.48 -15.34 -14.34
C ILE A 51 7.26 -16.51 -15.32
N PRO A 52 8.29 -17.36 -15.55
CA PRO A 52 8.15 -18.53 -16.40
C PRO A 52 7.25 -19.57 -15.72
N THR A 53 6.32 -20.17 -16.48
CA THR A 53 5.44 -21.25 -16.01
C THR A 53 5.91 -22.62 -16.52
N THR A 54 5.77 -23.65 -15.70
CA THR A 54 6.25 -25.02 -15.98
C THR A 54 5.36 -25.84 -16.93
N GLU A 55 4.17 -25.34 -17.26
CA GLU A 55 3.22 -25.96 -18.19
C GLU A 55 3.03 -25.09 -19.45
N GLY A 56 3.50 -25.61 -20.59
CA GLY A 56 3.37 -24.95 -21.89
C GLY A 56 4.29 -23.74 -22.08
N GLN A 57 4.44 -23.29 -23.34
CA GLN A 57 5.18 -22.08 -23.72
C GLN A 57 4.41 -20.82 -23.29
N THR A 58 3.97 -20.75 -22.04
CA THR A 58 3.22 -19.63 -21.47
C THR A 58 4.14 -18.86 -20.53
N VAL A 59 4.03 -17.54 -20.51
CA VAL A 59 4.69 -16.70 -19.50
C VAL A 59 3.63 -15.88 -18.75
N SER A 60 3.85 -15.71 -17.44
CA SER A 60 3.03 -14.83 -16.61
C SER A 60 3.76 -13.50 -16.38
N LEU A 61 3.17 -12.40 -16.80
CA LEU A 61 3.65 -11.05 -16.56
C LEU A 61 2.90 -10.45 -15.36
N MET A 62 3.62 -9.80 -14.46
CA MET A 62 3.04 -9.11 -13.31
C MET A 62 3.48 -7.65 -13.25
N CYS A 63 2.52 -6.74 -13.25
CA CYS A 63 2.72 -5.33 -12.98
C CYS A 63 2.88 -5.12 -11.47
N ASN A 64 4.12 -4.93 -11.04
CA ASN A 64 4.53 -4.89 -9.66
C ASN A 64 4.82 -3.45 -9.22
N THR A 65 4.18 -3.01 -8.15
CA THR A 65 4.52 -1.79 -7.41
C THR A 65 4.62 -2.10 -5.93
N SER A 66 5.56 -1.45 -5.25
CA SER A 66 5.69 -1.50 -3.79
C SER A 66 4.94 -0.35 -3.10
N CYS A 67 4.30 0.54 -3.86
CA CYS A 67 3.46 1.61 -3.33
C CYS A 67 2.03 1.10 -3.08
N PRO A 68 1.43 1.40 -1.91
CA PRO A 68 0.00 1.24 -1.73
C PRO A 68 -0.71 2.24 -2.63
N LEU A 69 -1.41 1.73 -3.65
CA LEU A 69 -2.09 2.56 -4.63
C LEU A 69 -3.31 3.24 -3.99
N THR A 70 -3.48 4.51 -4.31
CA THR A 70 -4.53 5.39 -3.77
C THR A 70 -5.93 4.92 -4.15
N GLU A 71 -6.06 4.19 -5.27
CA GLU A 71 -7.24 3.42 -5.65
C GLU A 71 -6.96 1.94 -5.42
N ASN A 72 -7.84 1.23 -4.72
CA ASN A 72 -7.66 -0.20 -4.44
C ASN A 72 -9.00 -0.95 -4.64
N PRO A 73 -9.14 -1.81 -5.68
CA PRO A 73 -8.07 -2.24 -6.58
C PRO A 73 -7.72 -1.18 -7.62
N ALA A 74 -6.42 -0.93 -7.77
CA ALA A 74 -5.95 -0.10 -8.88
C ALA A 74 -6.22 -0.82 -10.20
N VAL A 75 -6.68 -0.07 -11.19
CA VAL A 75 -6.82 -0.58 -12.55
C VAL A 75 -5.45 -0.52 -13.22
N TYR A 76 -4.89 -1.67 -13.55
CA TYR A 76 -3.68 -1.82 -14.34
C TYR A 76 -4.05 -1.77 -15.82
N ILE A 77 -3.33 -0.95 -16.57
CA ILE A 77 -3.41 -0.86 -18.03
C ILE A 77 -2.19 -1.57 -18.58
N TRP A 78 -2.40 -2.58 -19.41
CA TRP A 78 -1.33 -3.28 -20.10
C TRP A 78 -1.20 -2.78 -21.53
N TYR A 79 0.05 -2.69 -21.98
CA TYR A 79 0.43 -2.30 -23.33
C TYR A 79 1.24 -3.43 -23.96
N LYS A 80 1.00 -3.68 -25.25
CA LYS A 80 1.72 -4.63 -26.09
C LYS A 80 2.31 -3.85 -27.27
N ASN A 81 3.63 -3.93 -27.49
CA ASN A 81 4.35 -3.22 -28.55
C ASN A 81 4.06 -1.71 -28.58
N GLY A 82 3.97 -1.07 -27.41
CA GLY A 82 3.63 0.35 -27.31
C GLY A 82 2.13 0.67 -27.27
N GLU A 83 1.27 -0.22 -27.76
CA GLU A 83 -0.17 -0.01 -27.93
C GLU A 83 -1.00 -0.54 -26.76
N PHE A 84 -2.18 0.05 -26.53
CA PHE A 84 -3.11 -0.41 -25.50
C PHE A 84 -3.57 -1.84 -25.78
N LEU A 85 -3.40 -2.73 -24.81
CA LEU A 85 -3.83 -4.12 -24.90
C LEU A 85 -5.17 -4.31 -24.19
N TYR A 86 -5.19 -4.10 -22.88
CA TYR A 86 -6.39 -4.19 -22.05
C TYR A 86 -6.16 -3.49 -20.71
N LYS A 87 -7.23 -3.34 -19.92
CA LYS A 87 -7.15 -2.84 -18.55
C LYS A 87 -7.96 -3.74 -17.63
N ASP A 88 -7.41 -4.03 -16.46
CA ASP A 88 -8.00 -4.96 -15.49
C ASP A 88 -7.54 -4.59 -14.07
N TRP A 89 -8.23 -5.12 -13.06
CA TRP A 89 -7.85 -5.00 -11.66
C TRP A 89 -6.76 -6.00 -11.27
N SER A 90 -6.55 -7.02 -12.10
CA SER A 90 -5.45 -7.95 -11.94
C SER A 90 -4.12 -7.27 -12.31
N PRO A 91 -3.12 -7.29 -11.42
CA PRO A 91 -1.75 -6.93 -11.81
C PRO A 91 -1.14 -8.01 -12.71
N TRP A 92 -1.82 -9.13 -12.96
CA TRP A 92 -1.31 -10.27 -13.70
C TRP A 92 -1.87 -10.32 -15.11
N TYR A 93 -1.01 -10.69 -16.05
CA TYR A 93 -1.33 -11.01 -17.43
C TYR A 93 -0.67 -12.34 -17.82
N GLN A 94 -1.39 -13.24 -18.47
CA GLN A 94 -0.85 -14.49 -18.99
C GLN A 94 -0.86 -14.47 -20.50
N GLN A 95 0.26 -14.83 -21.13
CA GLN A 95 0.40 -14.88 -22.58
C GLN A 95 0.97 -16.23 -23.02
N LEU A 96 0.32 -16.86 -23.99
CA LEU A 96 0.91 -17.95 -24.79
C LEU A 96 1.94 -17.35 -25.75
N VAL A 97 3.20 -17.77 -25.64
CA VAL A 97 4.26 -17.30 -26.51
C VAL A 97 4.08 -17.97 -27.88
N SER A 98 3.64 -17.21 -28.87
CA SER A 98 3.46 -17.68 -30.25
C SER A 98 4.73 -17.36 -31.06
N SER A 99 5.15 -18.32 -31.88
CA SER A 99 6.54 -18.56 -32.32
C SER A 99 7.10 -17.66 -33.44
N GLU A 100 6.62 -16.43 -33.64
CA GLU A 100 7.03 -15.70 -34.86
C GLU A 100 7.61 -14.29 -34.66
N GLU A 101 7.39 -13.58 -33.53
CA GLU A 101 7.98 -12.24 -33.32
C GLU A 101 8.26 -11.95 -31.82
N ALA A 102 9.33 -11.20 -31.53
CA ALA A 102 9.62 -10.70 -30.18
C ALA A 102 8.60 -9.62 -29.78
N VAL A 103 7.83 -9.88 -28.72
CA VAL A 103 6.74 -9.00 -28.28
C VAL A 103 7.17 -8.21 -27.04
N THR A 104 6.98 -6.89 -27.01
CA THR A 104 7.23 -6.08 -25.81
C THR A 104 5.96 -5.81 -25.01
N TYR A 105 6.08 -5.81 -23.69
CA TYR A 105 5.00 -5.53 -22.75
C TYR A 105 5.40 -4.47 -21.74
N SER A 106 4.46 -3.61 -21.37
CA SER A 106 4.61 -2.67 -20.25
C SER A 106 3.26 -2.45 -19.59
N CYS A 107 3.26 -1.87 -18.41
CA CYS A 107 2.05 -1.57 -17.69
C CYS A 107 2.03 -0.14 -17.14
N ALA A 108 0.85 0.43 -16.97
CA ALA A 108 0.60 1.68 -16.27
C ALA A 108 -0.58 1.51 -15.30
N ILE A 109 -0.80 2.50 -14.44
CA ILE A 109 -1.97 2.54 -13.57
C ILE A 109 -2.93 3.59 -14.12
N LYS A 110 -4.22 3.27 -14.17
CA LYS A 110 -5.27 4.19 -14.64
C LYS A 110 -5.26 5.48 -13.83
N GLY A 111 -5.30 6.63 -14.52
CA GLY A 111 -5.16 7.96 -13.91
C GLY A 111 -3.71 8.40 -13.64
N TYR A 112 -2.75 7.52 -13.90
CA TYR A 112 -1.30 7.77 -13.81
C TYR A 112 -0.58 7.20 -15.04
N GLU A 113 -1.20 7.30 -16.22
CA GLU A 113 -0.70 6.73 -17.48
C GLU A 113 0.69 7.27 -17.87
N ASP A 114 1.00 8.51 -17.48
CA ASP A 114 2.31 9.14 -17.69
C ASP A 114 3.45 8.46 -16.91
N LEU A 115 3.12 7.66 -15.89
CA LEU A 115 4.07 6.88 -15.06
C LEU A 115 4.17 5.42 -15.53
N ARG A 116 4.18 5.22 -16.85
CA ARG A 116 4.26 3.88 -17.48
C ARG A 116 5.56 3.17 -17.11
N ALA A 117 5.44 1.90 -16.74
CA ALA A 117 6.57 1.03 -16.47
C ALA A 117 7.40 0.81 -17.75
N PRO A 118 8.73 0.63 -17.64
CA PRO A 118 9.58 0.28 -18.78
C PRO A 118 9.09 -0.97 -19.53
N GLU A 119 9.30 -1.03 -20.84
CA GLU A 119 8.95 -2.17 -21.68
C GLU A 119 9.87 -3.38 -21.41
N VAL A 120 9.31 -4.58 -21.46
CA VAL A 120 10.00 -5.87 -21.27
C VAL A 120 9.64 -6.79 -22.44
N SER A 121 10.61 -7.45 -23.06
CA SER A 121 10.36 -8.33 -24.22
C SER A 121 10.10 -9.79 -23.80
N VAL A 122 9.28 -10.48 -24.60
CA VAL A 122 8.88 -11.88 -24.43
C VAL A 122 8.89 -12.53 -25.82
N GLY A 123 9.80 -13.48 -26.05
CA GLY A 123 9.91 -14.24 -27.30
C GLY A 123 10.37 -15.68 -27.06
N LEU A 124 9.98 -16.60 -27.95
CA LEU A 124 10.51 -17.97 -27.99
C LEU A 124 11.88 -17.95 -28.66
N ASP A 125 12.88 -17.47 -27.93
CA ASP A 125 14.29 -17.66 -28.26
C ASP A 125 15.15 -17.71 -27.00
N ASP A 126 14.61 -18.29 -25.91
CA ASP A 126 15.43 -18.70 -24.77
C ASP A 126 15.85 -20.18 -24.94
N GLU A 127 16.58 -20.47 -26.01
CA GLU A 127 17.63 -21.51 -25.91
C GLU A 127 18.75 -21.08 -24.94
N ASN A 128 18.76 -19.82 -24.48
CA ASN A 128 19.80 -19.31 -23.62
C ASN A 128 19.23 -18.76 -22.31
N CYS A 129 19.35 -19.56 -21.24
CA CYS A 129 18.92 -19.32 -19.85
C CYS A 129 19.64 -18.13 -19.13
N TRP A 130 19.95 -17.06 -19.87
CA TRP A 130 20.70 -15.90 -19.38
C TRP A 130 19.76 -14.81 -18.88
N SER A 131 19.85 -14.45 -17.60
CA SER A 131 19.08 -13.32 -17.06
C SER A 131 19.90 -12.48 -16.09
N VAL A 132 19.56 -11.21 -15.94
CA VAL A 132 20.19 -10.29 -14.98
C VAL A 132 19.12 -9.60 -14.14
N ASN A 133 19.23 -9.77 -12.83
CA ASN A 133 18.42 -9.10 -11.82
C ASN A 133 19.29 -8.16 -10.98
N TYR A 134 18.67 -7.14 -10.39
CA TYR A 134 19.35 -6.23 -9.46
C TYR A 134 18.73 -6.32 -8.08
N VAL A 135 19.56 -6.29 -7.04
CA VAL A 135 19.10 -6.32 -5.65
C VAL A 135 18.29 -5.07 -5.30
N SER A 136 18.68 -3.91 -5.85
CA SER A 136 17.90 -2.69 -5.81
C SER A 136 17.97 -1.96 -7.15
N ARG A 137 16.79 -1.63 -7.71
CA ARG A 137 16.68 -0.85 -8.96
C ARG A 137 16.75 0.65 -8.75
N ARG A 138 16.63 1.12 -7.49
CA ARG A 138 16.63 2.54 -7.13
C ARG A 138 17.50 2.76 -5.92
N ILE A 139 18.46 3.65 -6.04
CA ILE A 139 19.42 3.89 -4.99
C ILE A 139 19.60 5.40 -4.83
N CYS A 140 19.35 5.89 -3.63
CA CYS A 140 19.61 7.27 -3.25
C CYS A 140 20.81 7.33 -2.30
N ALA A 141 21.81 8.14 -2.63
CA ALA A 141 23.04 8.26 -1.84
C ALA A 141 23.47 9.73 -1.66
N LEU A 142 24.29 9.98 -0.64
CA LEU A 142 24.80 11.31 -0.34
C LEU A 142 26.04 11.62 -1.16
N GLN A 143 26.18 12.87 -1.60
CA GLN A 143 27.39 13.36 -2.24
C GLN A 143 28.61 13.18 -1.30
N GLY A 144 29.69 12.61 -1.82
CA GLY A 144 30.91 12.25 -1.08
C GLY A 144 30.87 10.88 -0.39
N SER A 145 29.72 10.19 -0.37
CA SER A 145 29.61 8.81 0.12
C SER A 145 30.06 7.79 -0.94
N SER A 146 29.96 6.51 -0.60
CA SER A 146 30.11 5.39 -1.54
C SER A 146 28.80 4.63 -1.66
N VAL A 147 28.59 3.94 -2.78
CA VAL A 147 27.41 3.10 -3.03
C VAL A 147 27.81 1.79 -3.69
N ASN A 148 27.10 0.72 -3.37
CA ASN A 148 27.21 -0.58 -4.02
C ASN A 148 25.94 -0.85 -4.84
N ILE A 149 26.12 -1.14 -6.11
CA ILE A 149 25.07 -1.53 -7.05
C ILE A 149 25.28 -3.02 -7.34
N SER A 150 24.39 -3.86 -6.82
CA SER A 150 24.52 -5.32 -6.91
C SER A 150 23.61 -5.90 -7.98
N SER A 151 24.18 -6.68 -8.90
CA SER A 151 23.46 -7.52 -9.86
C SER A 151 23.65 -9.00 -9.56
N GLU A 152 22.62 -9.79 -9.82
CA GLU A 152 22.58 -11.25 -9.77
C GLU A 152 22.26 -11.75 -11.17
N TYR A 153 23.05 -12.67 -11.71
CA TYR A 153 22.83 -13.18 -13.08
C TYR A 153 22.70 -14.69 -13.13
N LEU A 154 21.83 -15.18 -14.00
CA LEU A 154 21.68 -16.60 -14.32
C LEU A 154 22.31 -16.86 -15.69
N HIS A 155 22.85 -18.06 -15.86
CA HIS A 155 23.40 -18.55 -17.12
C HIS A 155 23.30 -20.08 -17.15
N PRO A 156 23.22 -20.71 -18.33
CA PRO A 156 23.29 -22.16 -18.49
C PRO A 156 24.54 -22.75 -17.83
N GLU A 157 24.44 -23.94 -17.24
CA GLU A 157 25.57 -24.61 -16.55
C GLU A 157 26.78 -24.84 -17.48
N ASN A 158 26.53 -25.01 -18.78
CA ASN A 158 27.51 -25.28 -19.82
C ASN A 158 28.10 -24.03 -20.48
N GLN A 159 27.68 -22.82 -20.10
CA GLN A 159 28.17 -21.58 -20.70
C GLN A 159 28.50 -20.54 -19.61
N GLN A 160 29.76 -20.12 -19.51
CA GLN A 160 30.15 -19.05 -18.59
C GLN A 160 30.35 -17.72 -19.32
N PRO A 161 30.02 -16.58 -18.69
CA PRO A 161 30.22 -15.29 -19.33
C PRO A 161 31.70 -15.00 -19.47
N LYS A 162 32.12 -14.71 -20.71
CA LYS A 162 33.50 -14.36 -21.05
C LYS A 162 33.92 -13.04 -20.43
N SER A 163 33.00 -12.08 -20.31
CA SER A 163 33.27 -10.76 -19.72
C SER A 163 32.02 -10.16 -19.10
N LYS A 164 32.23 -9.30 -18.10
CA LYS A 164 31.20 -8.66 -17.27
C LYS A 164 31.54 -7.19 -17.14
N ARG A 165 30.63 -6.29 -17.52
CA ARG A 165 30.90 -4.84 -17.52
C ARG A 165 29.69 -4.02 -17.11
N TRP A 166 29.96 -2.88 -16.47
CA TRP A 166 28.94 -1.88 -16.14
C TRP A 166 29.04 -0.67 -17.04
N TYR A 167 27.88 -0.16 -17.44
CA TYR A 167 27.76 1.01 -18.28
C TYR A 167 26.89 2.05 -17.59
N LYS A 168 27.30 3.30 -17.73
CA LYS A 168 26.50 4.47 -17.36
C LYS A 168 25.83 5.01 -18.61
N ILE A 169 24.52 5.12 -18.56
CA ILE A 169 23.69 5.54 -19.68
C ILE A 169 23.68 7.06 -19.74
N LYS A 170 24.04 7.63 -20.90
CA LYS A 170 23.91 9.06 -21.15
C LYS A 170 22.54 9.35 -21.73
N ARG A 171 21.90 10.42 -21.26
CA ARG A 171 20.70 10.97 -21.88
C ARG A 171 21.11 11.81 -23.10
N SER A 172 21.39 11.16 -24.22
CA SER A 172 21.55 11.79 -25.54
C SER A 172 20.50 11.26 -26.51
N VAL A 173 20.27 12.00 -27.61
CA VAL A 173 19.28 11.67 -28.65
C VAL A 173 19.60 10.33 -29.33
N ASP A 174 20.88 9.96 -29.34
CA ASP A 174 21.35 8.60 -29.60
C ASP A 174 21.75 7.97 -28.24
N GLU A 175 21.31 6.75 -27.94
CA GLU A 175 21.59 6.03 -26.68
C GLU A 175 23.09 5.65 -26.52
N ASP A 176 23.95 6.64 -26.30
CA ASP A 176 25.36 6.40 -26.02
C ASP A 176 25.55 5.91 -24.56
N ALA A 177 26.06 4.69 -24.41
CA ALA A 177 26.43 4.12 -23.12
C ALA A 177 27.95 4.29 -22.90
N GLU A 178 28.35 4.95 -21.81
CA GLU A 178 29.76 5.05 -21.42
C GLU A 178 30.12 3.86 -20.52
N GLU A 179 31.08 3.05 -20.97
CA GLU A 179 31.65 2.01 -20.13
C GLU A 179 32.32 2.63 -18.90
N LEU A 180 31.97 2.15 -17.71
CA LEU A 180 32.63 2.59 -16.48
C LEU A 180 34.00 1.94 -16.40
N ILE A 181 35.04 2.62 -16.87
CA ILE A 181 36.38 2.06 -16.80
C ILE A 181 36.90 2.15 -15.35
N LYS A 182 37.40 1.04 -14.78
CA LYS A 182 38.13 1.01 -13.48
C LYS A 182 39.21 2.10 -13.38
N ALA A 183 39.76 2.53 -14.52
CA ALA A 183 40.78 3.55 -14.67
C ALA A 183 40.40 4.94 -14.11
N ALA A 184 39.12 5.19 -13.78
CA ALA A 184 38.69 6.43 -13.13
C ALA A 184 38.94 6.47 -11.60
N GLY A 185 39.53 5.42 -11.01
CA GLY A 185 40.00 5.37 -9.60
C GLY A 185 38.90 5.43 -8.51
N ARG A 186 37.65 5.75 -8.90
CA ARG A 186 36.48 5.81 -8.03
C ARG A 186 35.57 4.59 -8.16
N VAL A 187 35.83 3.72 -9.14
CA VAL A 187 34.97 2.60 -9.48
C VAL A 187 35.69 1.29 -9.22
N GLU A 188 35.07 0.44 -8.40
CA GLU A 188 35.55 -0.89 -8.06
C GLU A 188 34.52 -1.94 -8.44
N TYR A 189 34.99 -3.14 -8.79
CA TYR A 189 34.13 -4.30 -9.06
C TYR A 189 34.45 -5.42 -8.09
N HIS A 190 33.41 -6.00 -7.51
CA HIS A 190 33.51 -7.16 -6.64
C HIS A 190 32.64 -8.29 -7.20
N GLU A 191 33.18 -9.50 -7.18
CA GLU A 191 32.49 -10.72 -7.58
C GLU A 191 32.38 -11.67 -6.39
N ASN A 192 31.28 -12.42 -6.32
CA ASN A 192 31.10 -13.48 -5.32
C ASN A 192 30.68 -14.80 -5.99
N THR A 193 30.88 -15.92 -5.29
CA THR A 193 30.68 -17.31 -5.75
C THR A 193 29.22 -17.69 -6.08
N LYS A 194 28.28 -16.74 -6.03
CA LYS A 194 26.84 -16.93 -6.31
C LYS A 194 26.37 -16.16 -7.55
N ASN A 195 27.22 -15.97 -8.56
CA ASN A 195 26.89 -15.17 -9.75
C ASN A 195 26.43 -13.74 -9.43
N HIS A 196 27.05 -13.12 -8.43
CA HIS A 196 26.81 -11.72 -8.07
C HIS A 196 27.95 -10.86 -8.57
N HIS A 197 27.63 -9.76 -9.24
CA HIS A 197 28.59 -8.75 -9.67
C HIS A 197 28.20 -7.39 -9.09
N ILE A 198 29.08 -6.78 -8.32
CA ILE A 198 28.81 -5.57 -7.55
C ILE A 198 29.68 -4.44 -8.09
N LEU A 199 29.02 -3.35 -8.52
CA LEU A 199 29.66 -2.09 -8.87
C LEU A 199 29.71 -1.19 -7.63
N THR A 200 30.90 -0.84 -7.19
CA THR A 200 31.10 0.13 -6.11
C THR A 200 31.57 1.46 -6.70
N ILE A 201 30.82 2.53 -6.44
CA ILE A 201 31.20 3.90 -6.81
C ILE A 201 31.54 4.65 -5.53
N ASN A 202 32.80 5.05 -5.41
CA ASN A 202 33.34 5.81 -4.31
C ASN A 202 33.33 7.32 -4.60
N ASP A 203 33.21 8.13 -3.54
CA ASP A 203 33.24 9.60 -3.63
C ASP A 203 32.22 10.13 -4.66
N LEU A 204 30.94 9.87 -4.37
CA LEU A 204 29.83 10.19 -5.24
C LEU A 204 29.73 11.69 -5.51
N LYS A 205 29.59 12.04 -6.79
CA LYS A 205 29.37 13.40 -7.29
C LYS A 205 27.94 13.53 -7.80
N LYS A 206 27.40 14.75 -7.86
CA LYS A 206 26.05 14.98 -8.43
C LYS A 206 25.90 14.42 -9.84
N ASN A 207 26.95 14.54 -10.67
CA ASN A 207 26.97 14.01 -12.03
C ASN A 207 27.02 12.48 -12.10
N ASP A 208 27.27 11.78 -10.99
CA ASP A 208 27.15 10.31 -10.97
C ASP A 208 25.67 9.88 -10.91
N SER A 209 24.72 10.81 -10.73
CA SER A 209 23.29 10.51 -10.87
C SER A 209 22.95 10.17 -12.32
N ALA A 210 22.57 8.93 -12.57
CA ALA A 210 22.29 8.41 -13.90
C ALA A 210 21.61 7.03 -13.80
N GLU A 211 21.29 6.47 -14.96
CA GLU A 211 20.94 5.06 -15.09
C GLU A 211 22.19 4.22 -15.38
N TYR A 212 22.26 3.07 -14.75
CA TYR A 212 23.35 2.11 -14.85
C TYR A 212 22.82 0.77 -15.34
N THR A 213 23.57 0.10 -16.19
CA THR A 213 23.22 -1.24 -16.69
C THR A 213 24.43 -2.17 -16.63
N PHE A 214 24.17 -3.43 -16.32
CA PHE A 214 25.14 -4.50 -16.32
C PHE A 214 25.01 -5.32 -17.60
N ARG A 215 26.11 -5.55 -18.31
CA ARG A 215 26.14 -6.34 -19.55
C ARG A 215 27.10 -7.52 -19.43
N LEU A 216 26.70 -8.64 -20.01
CA LEU A 216 27.45 -9.88 -20.08
C LEU A 216 27.88 -10.11 -21.54
N GLN A 217 29.10 -10.59 -21.72
CA GLN A 217 29.60 -11.02 -23.02
C GLN A 217 29.66 -12.55 -23.08
N GLU A 218 29.10 -13.12 -24.14
CA GLU A 218 29.14 -14.54 -24.43
C GLU A 218 30.51 -14.98 -25.01
N GLU A 219 30.74 -16.29 -25.10
CA GLU A 219 31.98 -16.84 -25.66
C GLU A 219 32.18 -16.48 -27.15
N ASN A 220 31.09 -16.46 -27.91
CA ASN A 220 31.03 -16.05 -29.33
C ASN A 220 31.37 -14.56 -29.53
N GLY A 221 31.50 -13.77 -28.46
CA GLY A 221 31.83 -12.35 -28.49
C GLY A 221 30.62 -11.41 -28.55
N GLU A 222 29.40 -11.93 -28.66
CA GLU A 222 28.18 -11.13 -28.60
C GLU A 222 27.95 -10.59 -27.18
N TRP A 223 27.52 -9.33 -27.10
CA TRP A 223 27.08 -8.73 -25.85
C TRP A 223 25.59 -8.96 -25.70
N LYS A 224 25.20 -9.77 -24.72
CA LYS A 224 23.79 -9.86 -24.34
C LYS A 224 23.47 -8.67 -23.45
N GLN A 225 22.58 -7.83 -23.95
CA GLN A 225 21.96 -6.78 -23.17
C GLN A 225 20.77 -7.43 -22.43
N PRO A 226 20.78 -7.52 -21.10
CA PRO A 226 19.60 -7.98 -20.39
C PRO A 226 18.45 -7.01 -20.67
N ASP A 227 17.32 -7.57 -21.07
CA ASP A 227 16.10 -6.88 -21.46
C ASP A 227 15.77 -5.72 -20.49
N PHE A 228 16.06 -4.51 -20.94
CA PHE A 228 15.67 -3.20 -20.39
C PHE A 228 15.86 -2.94 -18.88
N SER A 229 16.54 -3.82 -18.15
CA SER A 229 16.73 -3.69 -16.71
C SER A 229 17.87 -2.70 -16.43
N ARG A 230 17.51 -1.51 -15.96
CA ARG A 230 18.43 -0.42 -15.56
C ARG A 230 18.27 -0.10 -14.07
N VAL A 231 19.34 0.37 -13.44
CA VAL A 231 19.35 0.86 -12.05
C VAL A 231 19.48 2.38 -12.04
N THR A 232 18.56 3.07 -11.38
CA THR A 232 18.63 4.52 -11.19
C THR A 232 19.40 4.85 -9.92
N LEU A 233 20.50 5.60 -10.06
CA LEU A 233 21.23 6.19 -8.94
C LEU A 233 20.93 7.69 -8.86
N VAL A 234 20.50 8.16 -7.69
CA VAL A 234 20.28 9.58 -7.39
C VAL A 234 21.25 10.03 -6.30
N VAL A 235 22.12 10.99 -6.62
CA VAL A 235 23.11 11.54 -5.68
C VAL A 235 22.67 12.91 -5.19
N THR A 236 22.57 13.06 -3.87
CA THR A 236 22.00 14.26 -3.25
C THR A 236 22.91 14.90 -2.22
N GLY A 237 22.82 16.23 -2.07
CA GLY A 237 23.60 16.97 -1.09
C GLY A 237 22.89 17.10 0.26
N LEU A 238 23.69 17.29 1.33
CA LEU A 238 23.20 17.64 2.66
C LEU A 238 23.11 19.17 2.79
N THR A 239 22.04 19.69 3.39
CA THR A 239 21.78 21.14 3.50
C THR A 239 21.17 21.52 4.85
N VAL A 240 21.33 22.77 5.28
CA VAL A 240 20.73 23.30 6.52
C VAL A 240 19.51 24.17 6.20
N LYS A 241 18.37 23.90 6.85
CA LYS A 241 17.13 24.68 6.74
C LYS A 241 16.79 25.33 8.08
N PHE A 242 16.34 26.57 8.04
CA PHE A 242 15.89 27.32 9.22
C PHE A 242 14.37 27.48 9.17
N ALA A 243 13.69 27.23 10.28
CA ALA A 243 12.27 27.51 10.45
C ALA A 243 12.07 28.37 11.72
N PRO A 244 11.37 29.52 11.64
CA PRO A 244 10.67 30.05 10.46
C PRO A 244 11.57 30.73 9.42
N SER A 245 12.73 31.28 9.81
CA SER A 245 13.63 32.03 8.92
C SER A 245 15.08 31.98 9.41
N ALA A 246 16.02 32.32 8.52
CA ALA A 246 17.44 32.55 8.85
C ALA A 246 17.69 33.93 9.51
N VAL A 247 16.68 34.79 9.56
CA VAL A 247 16.71 36.09 10.23
C VAL A 247 15.58 36.13 11.25
N VAL A 248 15.93 36.21 12.54
CA VAL A 248 14.98 36.17 13.65
C VAL A 248 15.25 37.27 14.67
N THR A 249 14.27 37.57 15.51
CA THR A 249 14.38 38.53 16.60
C THR A 249 14.61 37.80 17.93
N GLU A 250 15.33 38.43 18.86
CA GLU A 250 15.55 37.89 20.21
C GLU A 250 14.22 37.53 20.90
N GLY A 251 14.21 36.37 21.55
CA GLY A 251 13.02 35.78 22.16
C GLY A 251 12.17 34.90 21.24
N GLN A 252 12.48 34.81 19.93
CA GLN A 252 11.80 33.88 19.02
C GLN A 252 12.36 32.46 19.14
N ARG A 253 11.54 31.45 18.77
CA ARG A 253 11.95 30.06 18.61
C ARG A 253 12.41 29.80 17.17
N VAL A 254 13.58 29.20 16.99
CA VAL A 254 14.10 28.76 15.68
C VAL A 254 14.48 27.29 15.72
N THR A 255 14.06 26.55 14.69
CA THR A 255 14.48 25.16 14.48
C THR A 255 15.36 25.06 13.24
N LEU A 256 16.59 24.61 13.42
CA LEU A 256 17.51 24.25 12.36
C LEU A 256 17.32 22.77 12.04
N THR A 257 17.14 22.43 10.76
CA THR A 257 16.98 21.06 10.31
C THR A 257 18.07 20.70 9.31
N CYS A 258 18.74 19.58 9.55
CA CYS A 258 19.65 18.99 8.59
C CYS A 258 18.83 18.20 7.56
N SER A 259 18.84 18.65 6.31
CA SER A 259 17.94 18.18 5.25
C SER A 259 18.75 17.58 4.11
N THR A 260 18.35 16.39 3.70
CA THR A 260 18.71 15.75 2.44
C THR A 260 17.43 15.21 1.81
N SER A 261 17.48 15.00 0.50
CA SER A 261 16.46 14.32 -0.27
C SER A 261 16.53 12.79 -0.12
N CYS A 262 17.68 12.22 0.19
CA CYS A 262 17.74 10.77 0.42
C CYS A 262 17.18 10.38 1.80
N PRO A 263 16.41 9.28 1.91
CA PRO A 263 16.00 8.73 3.19
C PRO A 263 17.22 8.15 3.92
N LEU A 264 17.60 8.78 5.04
CA LEU A 264 18.66 8.28 5.92
C LEU A 264 18.05 7.41 7.03
N SER A 265 18.81 6.42 7.51
CA SER A 265 18.40 5.55 8.63
C SER A 265 18.07 6.36 9.90
N ASP A 266 17.11 5.89 10.70
CA ASP A 266 16.72 6.53 11.95
C ASP A 266 17.88 6.60 12.98
N ASN A 267 18.88 5.72 12.87
CA ASN A 267 20.06 5.67 13.73
C ASN A 267 21.23 6.55 13.23
N THR A 268 20.97 7.43 12.25
CA THR A 268 22.01 8.29 11.69
C THR A 268 22.51 9.29 12.73
N ASN A 269 23.82 9.33 12.95
CA ASN A 269 24.44 10.29 13.85
C ASN A 269 24.71 11.61 13.12
N TYR A 270 24.09 12.69 13.59
CA TYR A 270 24.30 14.02 13.05
C TYR A 270 25.11 14.87 14.03
N ILE A 271 26.01 15.67 13.46
CA ILE A 271 26.91 16.55 14.20
C ILE A 271 26.61 17.98 13.76
N TRP A 272 26.19 18.84 14.69
CA TRP A 272 25.99 20.26 14.42
C TRP A 272 27.24 21.04 14.77
N SER A 273 27.57 22.04 13.96
CA SER A 273 28.65 22.98 14.24
C SER A 273 28.17 24.42 14.14
N LEU A 274 28.65 25.27 15.04
CA LEU A 274 28.46 26.73 15.03
C LEU A 274 29.83 27.38 14.90
N ASN A 275 30.01 28.25 13.90
CA ASN A 275 31.27 28.92 13.60
C ASN A 275 32.43 27.91 13.51
N SER A 276 32.18 26.81 12.79
CA SER A 276 33.09 25.69 12.58
C SER A 276 33.51 24.93 13.86
N ARG A 277 32.81 25.12 14.98
CA ARG A 277 33.03 24.36 16.23
C ARG A 277 31.87 23.40 16.50
N PRO A 278 32.13 22.13 16.83
CA PRO A 278 31.08 21.15 17.10
C PRO A 278 30.29 21.52 18.36
N LEU A 279 28.97 21.38 18.30
CA LEU A 279 28.06 21.59 19.42
C LEU A 279 27.84 20.27 20.15
N THR A 280 27.95 20.29 21.48
CA THR A 280 27.55 19.18 22.35
C THR A 280 26.06 19.29 22.64
N LEU A 281 25.25 18.43 22.02
CA LEU A 281 23.80 18.39 22.19
C LEU A 281 23.38 17.26 23.15
N PRO A 282 22.26 17.41 23.88
CA PRO A 282 21.71 16.33 24.71
C PRO A 282 21.40 15.08 23.86
N GLU A 283 21.61 13.89 24.43
CA GLU A 283 21.20 12.63 23.79
C GLU A 283 19.71 12.69 23.40
N ASN A 284 19.38 12.24 22.17
CA ASN A 284 18.06 12.23 21.53
C ASN A 284 17.67 13.42 20.63
N GLN A 285 18.59 14.33 20.28
CA GLN A 285 18.36 15.35 19.23
C GLN A 285 19.20 15.10 17.98
N HIS A 286 18.75 14.18 17.12
CA HIS A 286 19.58 13.72 16.01
C HIS A 286 19.38 14.52 14.71
N LYS A 287 18.17 14.99 14.32
CA LYS A 287 18.00 15.68 13.02
C LYS A 287 17.85 17.21 13.11
N GLN A 288 17.40 17.69 14.25
CA GLN A 288 16.98 19.08 14.45
C GLN A 288 17.68 19.69 15.66
N LEU A 289 18.15 20.92 15.49
CA LEU A 289 18.66 21.78 16.56
C LEU A 289 17.61 22.86 16.84
N VAL A 290 17.05 22.86 18.05
CA VAL A 290 16.02 23.82 18.45
C VAL A 290 16.64 24.87 19.37
N LEU A 291 16.53 26.14 18.96
CA LEU A 291 16.93 27.31 19.74
C LEU A 291 15.67 27.99 20.27
N ASP A 292 15.48 27.94 21.59
CA ASP A 292 14.27 28.44 22.25
C ASP A 292 14.57 28.87 23.71
N PRO A 293 14.63 30.17 24.03
CA PRO A 293 14.55 31.33 23.13
C PRO A 293 15.88 31.67 22.43
N VAL A 294 15.82 32.29 21.25
CA VAL A 294 17.01 32.82 20.54
C VAL A 294 17.52 34.11 21.21
N SER A 295 18.84 34.26 21.27
CA SER A 295 19.57 35.43 21.78
C SER A 295 20.77 35.73 20.89
N SER A 296 21.37 36.91 21.03
CA SER A 296 22.52 37.36 20.22
C SER A 296 23.71 36.38 20.16
N GLN A 297 23.95 35.58 21.21
CA GLN A 297 25.01 34.55 21.23
C GLN A 297 24.77 33.39 20.24
N HIS A 298 23.54 33.20 19.79
CA HIS A 298 23.19 32.15 18.81
C HIS A 298 23.39 32.62 17.36
N ALA A 299 23.79 33.86 17.12
CA ALA A 299 24.12 34.34 15.78
C ALA A 299 25.42 33.72 15.26
N GLY A 300 25.43 33.27 14.01
CA GLY A 300 26.64 32.71 13.41
C GLY A 300 26.39 31.73 12.26
N ARG A 301 27.47 31.06 11.84
CA ARG A 301 27.50 30.15 10.69
C ARG A 301 27.27 28.72 11.17
N TYR A 302 26.14 28.14 10.80
CA TYR A 302 25.76 26.77 11.15
C TYR A 302 26.08 25.80 10.01
N SER A 303 26.65 24.65 10.37
CA SER A 303 26.76 23.48 9.48
C SER A 303 26.30 22.23 10.21
N CYS A 304 25.91 21.23 9.43
CA CYS A 304 25.56 19.90 9.89
C CYS A 304 26.49 18.89 9.21
N ALA A 305 26.77 17.78 9.88
CA ALA A 305 27.46 16.65 9.28
C ALA A 305 26.76 15.34 9.62
N VAL A 306 26.86 14.37 8.72
CA VAL A 306 26.36 13.01 8.90
C VAL A 306 27.51 12.03 8.75
N LYS A 307 27.62 11.07 9.67
CA LYS A 307 28.59 9.97 9.54
C LYS A 307 27.97 8.83 8.72
N THR A 308 28.62 8.48 7.60
CA THR A 308 28.21 7.37 6.72
C THR A 308 29.37 6.38 6.63
N GLY A 309 29.29 5.28 7.40
CA GLY A 309 30.38 4.32 7.54
C GLY A 309 31.63 4.97 8.14
N THR A 310 32.70 5.05 7.35
CA THR A 310 33.99 5.64 7.75
C THR A 310 34.14 7.12 7.40
N LYS A 311 33.24 7.68 6.58
CA LYS A 311 33.32 9.07 6.11
C LYS A 311 32.30 9.96 6.81
N THR A 312 32.66 11.24 6.98
CA THR A 312 31.79 12.27 7.53
C THR A 312 31.48 13.29 6.44
N ILE A 313 30.20 13.45 6.11
CA ILE A 313 29.72 14.33 5.04
C ILE A 313 29.20 15.60 5.69
N ILE A 314 29.79 16.75 5.35
CA ILE A 314 29.53 18.05 6.00
C ILE A 314 28.78 18.96 5.01
N THR A 315 27.77 19.68 5.49
CA THR A 315 27.05 20.69 4.70
C THR A 315 27.88 21.96 4.52
N SER A 316 27.60 22.71 3.45
CA SER A 316 27.99 24.12 3.38
C SER A 316 27.43 24.92 4.56
N GLU A 317 28.21 25.86 5.10
CA GLU A 317 27.80 26.69 6.23
C GLU A 317 26.69 27.69 5.83
N LYS A 318 25.73 27.91 6.74
CA LYS A 318 24.59 28.81 6.56
C LYS A 318 24.41 29.73 7.78
N THR A 319 24.24 31.02 7.54
CA THR A 319 24.24 32.03 8.63
C THR A 319 22.85 32.24 9.24
N LEU A 320 22.79 32.28 10.58
CA LEU A 320 21.64 32.73 11.37
C LEU A 320 21.91 34.15 11.89
N THR A 321 20.98 35.08 11.62
CA THR A 321 21.06 36.48 12.07
C THR A 321 19.99 36.75 13.13
N VAL A 322 20.38 37.41 14.23
CA VAL A 322 19.49 37.74 15.36
C VAL A 322 19.34 39.26 15.51
N LYS A 323 18.11 39.77 15.45
CA LYS A 323 17.73 41.20 15.66
C LYS A 323 17.30 41.43 17.11
N GLN A 324 17.57 42.61 17.69
CA GLN A 324 17.14 42.93 19.05
C GLN A 324 15.65 43.33 19.15
N ARG A 325 15.03 43.12 20.32
CA ARG A 325 13.61 43.41 20.58
C ARG A 325 13.42 44.78 21.25
N THR A 326 12.81 45.73 20.55
CA THR A 326 12.40 47.04 21.12
C THR A 326 11.00 46.94 21.77
N GLN A 327 10.86 47.24 23.06
CA GLN A 327 9.56 47.28 23.76
C GLN A 327 8.99 48.70 23.79
N THR A 328 7.77 48.90 23.29
CA THR A 328 6.95 50.11 23.49
C THR A 328 5.72 49.74 24.31
N ALA A 329 5.53 50.35 25.48
CA ALA A 329 4.44 50.06 26.41
C ALA A 329 3.18 50.90 26.10
N THR A 330 1.99 50.30 26.14
CA THR A 330 0.70 51.00 26.10
C THR A 330 -0.23 50.53 27.21
N ALA A 331 -0.77 51.49 27.96
CA ALA A 331 -1.67 51.32 29.11
C ALA A 331 -3.14 51.10 28.70
N ALA A 332 -3.91 50.45 29.59
CA ALA A 332 -5.32 50.10 29.43
C ALA A 332 -6.30 51.21 29.87
N ALA A 333 -7.54 51.17 29.36
CA ALA A 333 -8.72 51.81 29.97
C ALA A 333 -10.01 51.05 29.57
N GLY A 334 -10.99 50.99 30.48
CA GLY A 334 -12.13 50.07 30.41
C GLY A 334 -13.53 50.70 30.44
N ALA A 335 -14.52 49.79 30.37
CA ALA A 335 -15.92 49.78 30.84
C ALA A 335 -16.96 50.83 30.38
N ALA A 336 -18.10 50.33 29.86
CA ALA A 336 -19.46 50.82 30.19
C ALA A 336 -20.52 49.74 29.86
N GLY A 337 -21.22 49.25 30.89
CA GLY A 337 -22.30 48.27 30.80
C GLY A 337 -23.67 48.93 30.96
N GLY A 338 -24.65 48.46 30.18
CA GLY A 338 -26.05 48.89 30.26
C GLY A 338 -26.99 48.23 29.26
N VAL A 339 -26.46 47.70 28.15
CA VAL A 339 -27.25 47.05 27.08
C VAL A 339 -27.23 45.51 27.18
N ALA A 340 -26.40 44.95 28.06
CA ALA A 340 -26.10 43.51 28.08
C ALA A 340 -27.25 42.61 28.55
N VAL A 341 -28.14 43.08 29.43
CA VAL A 341 -29.15 42.19 30.05
C VAL A 341 -30.26 41.79 29.07
N LEU A 342 -30.66 42.70 28.17
CA LEU A 342 -31.67 42.40 27.16
C LEU A 342 -31.12 41.45 26.06
N LEU A 343 -29.85 41.64 25.69
CA LEU A 343 -29.15 40.76 24.75
C LEU A 343 -28.93 39.36 25.32
N VAL A 344 -28.70 39.23 26.63
CA VAL A 344 -28.53 37.92 27.30
C VAL A 344 -29.85 37.13 27.34
N ILE A 345 -30.99 37.79 27.55
CA ILE A 345 -32.31 37.12 27.56
C ILE A 345 -32.71 36.67 26.15
N ILE A 346 -32.48 37.50 25.13
CA ILE A 346 -32.70 37.12 23.73
C ILE A 346 -31.71 36.02 23.30
N ALA A 347 -30.45 36.08 23.75
CA ALA A 347 -29.48 35.02 23.51
C ALA A 347 -29.87 33.71 24.22
N LEU A 348 -30.44 33.76 25.43
CA LEU A 348 -30.92 32.58 26.16
C LEU A 348 -32.15 31.95 25.51
N SER A 349 -33.11 32.75 25.04
CA SER A 349 -34.29 32.23 24.33
C SER A 349 -33.90 31.65 22.97
N VAL A 350 -33.00 32.31 22.23
CA VAL A 350 -32.41 31.79 20.98
C VAL A 350 -31.56 30.54 21.26
N PHE A 351 -30.79 30.49 22.34
CA PHE A 351 -29.98 29.33 22.71
C PHE A 351 -30.83 28.13 23.13
N LEU A 352 -31.94 28.37 23.84
CA LEU A 352 -32.90 27.32 24.19
C LEU A 352 -33.67 26.85 22.94
N TRP A 353 -33.97 27.74 22.01
CA TRP A 353 -34.61 27.41 20.73
C TRP A 353 -33.64 26.64 19.80
N ILE A 354 -32.37 27.04 19.74
CA ILE A 354 -31.28 26.30 19.07
C ILE A 354 -31.08 24.94 19.73
N ARG A 355 -31.11 24.83 21.07
CA ARG A 355 -31.03 23.52 21.76
C ARG A 355 -32.25 22.65 21.50
N PHE A 356 -33.43 23.23 21.36
CA PHE A 356 -34.65 22.50 21.00
C PHE A 356 -34.62 22.03 19.54
N ILE A 357 -34.06 22.82 18.62
CA ILE A 357 -33.82 22.44 17.22
C ILE A 357 -32.72 21.37 17.12
N ILE A 358 -31.60 21.50 17.85
CA ILE A 358 -30.53 20.49 17.92
C ILE A 358 -31.03 19.18 18.55
N ARG A 359 -31.98 19.23 19.49
CA ARG A 359 -32.62 18.01 20.05
C ARG A 359 -33.60 17.34 19.09
N ARG A 360 -34.19 18.07 18.14
CA ARG A 360 -35.15 17.52 17.16
C ARG A 360 -34.52 17.17 15.81
N MET A 361 -33.34 17.70 15.53
CA MET A 361 -32.53 17.38 14.35
C MET A 361 -31.13 17.00 14.81
N SER A 362 -30.92 15.68 14.94
CA SER A 362 -29.65 14.95 14.82
C SER A 362 -29.51 13.90 15.92
N SER A 363 -30.22 12.79 15.74
CA SER A 363 -29.66 11.48 16.05
C SER A 363 -28.87 10.97 14.84
N THR A 364 -27.89 11.73 14.35
CA THR A 364 -26.89 11.15 13.46
C THR A 364 -26.03 10.22 14.32
N CYS A 365 -26.39 8.94 14.34
CA CYS A 365 -25.53 7.88 14.85
C CYS A 365 -24.20 8.00 14.10
N HIS A 366 -23.16 8.45 14.80
CA HIS A 366 -21.82 8.54 14.24
C HIS A 366 -21.41 7.13 13.85
N ARG A 367 -21.34 6.86 12.54
CA ARG A 367 -20.92 5.57 12.01
C ARG A 367 -19.40 5.51 12.13
N HIS A 368 -18.88 4.54 12.87
CA HIS A 368 -17.44 4.29 12.94
C HIS A 368 -17.00 3.58 11.66
N VAL A 369 -16.79 4.35 10.60
CA VAL A 369 -16.33 3.87 9.29
C VAL A 369 -14.91 3.33 9.42
N ILE A 370 -14.68 2.15 8.87
CA ILE A 370 -13.37 1.48 8.88
C ILE A 370 -12.83 1.20 7.48
N TRP A 371 -13.70 1.26 6.47
CA TRP A 371 -13.37 1.02 5.07
C TRP A 371 -14.44 1.68 4.21
N GLU A 372 -14.04 2.25 3.07
CA GLU A 372 -14.92 2.93 2.12
C GLU A 372 -14.34 2.77 0.72
N SER A 373 -15.22 2.66 -0.28
CA SER A 373 -14.89 2.54 -1.70
C SER A 373 -15.96 3.25 -2.54
N GLU A 374 -15.76 3.34 -3.85
CA GLU A 374 -16.76 3.89 -4.77
C GLU A 374 -18.09 3.15 -4.62
N GLY A 375 -19.09 3.83 -4.04
CA GLY A 375 -20.45 3.31 -3.84
C GLY A 375 -20.69 2.44 -2.61
N LEU A 376 -19.65 2.01 -1.87
CA LEU A 376 -19.79 1.14 -0.68
C LEU A 376 -19.07 1.72 0.54
N VAL A 377 -19.65 1.50 1.72
CA VAL A 377 -19.09 1.91 3.00
C VAL A 377 -19.20 0.76 4.00
N ALA A 378 -18.14 0.54 4.77
CA ALA A 378 -18.13 -0.43 5.85
C ALA A 378 -17.84 0.25 7.19
N TYR A 379 -18.69 -0.03 8.18
CA TYR A 379 -18.58 0.56 9.51
C TYR A 379 -18.88 -0.46 10.61
N LEU A 380 -18.33 -0.21 11.80
CA LEU A 380 -18.53 -1.09 12.95
C LEU A 380 -20.01 -1.15 13.33
N HIS A 381 -20.52 -2.36 13.51
CA HIS A 381 -21.90 -2.59 13.91
C HIS A 381 -22.11 -1.98 15.32
N PRO A 382 -23.08 -1.07 15.52
CA PRO A 382 -23.22 -0.31 16.77
C PRO A 382 -23.64 -1.18 17.98
N ARG A 383 -24.15 -2.39 17.71
CA ARG A 383 -24.50 -3.41 18.71
C ARG A 383 -23.96 -4.77 18.28
N PRO A 384 -22.64 -4.97 18.32
CA PRO A 384 -22.02 -6.16 17.73
C PRO A 384 -22.25 -7.39 18.61
N TRP A 385 -22.36 -8.54 17.96
CA TRP A 385 -22.61 -9.85 18.58
C TRP A 385 -21.26 -10.54 18.83
N THR A 386 -20.27 -10.18 18.02
CA THR A 386 -18.86 -10.54 18.09
C THR A 386 -18.02 -9.27 17.95
N PRO A 387 -16.93 -9.08 18.72
CA PRO A 387 -16.05 -7.91 18.60
C PRO A 387 -15.55 -7.73 17.17
N GLY A 388 -15.64 -6.50 16.67
CA GLY A 388 -15.23 -6.17 15.30
C GLY A 388 -16.25 -6.57 14.22
N SER A 389 -17.51 -6.86 14.56
CA SER A 389 -18.57 -7.03 13.57
C SER A 389 -18.76 -5.76 12.73
N VAL A 390 -18.84 -5.93 11.40
CA VAL A 390 -18.92 -4.83 10.43
C VAL A 390 -20.18 -4.95 9.58
N ILE A 391 -20.80 -3.81 9.28
CA ILE A 391 -21.82 -3.68 8.25
C ILE A 391 -21.18 -3.04 7.03
N LEU A 392 -21.30 -3.68 5.88
CA LEU A 392 -21.03 -3.16 4.55
C LEU A 392 -22.37 -2.81 3.88
N GLU A 393 -22.52 -1.57 3.44
CA GLU A 393 -23.70 -1.10 2.71
C GLU A 393 -23.36 -0.07 1.63
N ARG A 394 -24.34 0.37 0.85
CA ARG A 394 -24.15 1.48 -0.10
C ARG A 394 -23.89 2.79 0.63
N ASN A 395 -22.95 3.58 0.12
CA ASN A 395 -22.60 4.88 0.68
C ASN A 395 -23.62 5.98 0.32
N THR A 396 -24.42 5.78 -0.74
CA THR A 396 -25.47 6.72 -1.13
C THR A 396 -26.78 6.47 -0.37
N PRO A 397 -27.32 7.46 0.36
CA PRO A 397 -28.61 7.32 1.03
C PRO A 397 -29.75 7.29 0.00
N GLY A 398 -30.59 6.26 0.03
CA GLY A 398 -31.85 6.25 -0.75
C GLY A 398 -32.13 5.00 -1.60
N SER A 399 -31.28 3.97 -1.58
CA SER A 399 -31.65 2.71 -2.23
C SER A 399 -32.74 2.02 -1.42
N LEU A 400 -33.97 1.94 -1.96
CA LEU A 400 -35.04 1.14 -1.37
C LEU A 400 -34.58 -0.31 -1.20
N GLY A 401 -35.09 -0.93 -0.14
CA GLY A 401 -35.11 -2.37 0.15
C GLY A 401 -34.46 -3.31 -0.86
N GLY A 402 -33.47 -4.12 -0.45
CA GLY A 402 -32.78 -4.98 -1.42
C GLY A 402 -32.15 -6.24 -0.87
N SER A 403 -32.01 -7.21 -1.78
CA SER A 403 -31.14 -8.37 -1.63
C SER A 403 -29.91 -8.16 -2.51
N ILE A 404 -28.73 -8.55 -2.02
CA ILE A 404 -27.52 -8.54 -2.87
C ILE A 404 -27.70 -9.42 -4.10
N PHE A 405 -28.55 -10.46 -4.03
CA PHE A 405 -28.85 -11.35 -5.16
C PHE A 405 -29.72 -10.70 -6.25
N CYS A 406 -30.26 -9.51 -6.01
CA CYS A 406 -31.02 -8.74 -7.00
C CYS A 406 -30.17 -7.66 -7.68
N LEU A 407 -28.90 -7.54 -7.30
CA LEU A 407 -27.96 -6.62 -7.94
C LEU A 407 -27.57 -7.17 -9.32
N ASP A 408 -27.17 -6.30 -10.23
CA ASP A 408 -26.55 -6.75 -11.47
C ASP A 408 -25.20 -7.45 -11.19
N LYS A 409 -24.66 -8.16 -12.18
CA LYS A 409 -23.44 -8.96 -12.01
C LYS A 409 -22.25 -8.11 -11.54
N GLN A 410 -22.10 -6.90 -12.06
CA GLN A 410 -20.97 -6.03 -11.73
C GLN A 410 -21.10 -5.48 -10.31
N GLU A 411 -22.31 -5.05 -9.94
CA GLU A 411 -22.61 -4.61 -8.58
C GLU A 411 -22.46 -5.75 -7.58
N PHE A 412 -23.01 -6.94 -7.85
CA PHE A 412 -22.88 -8.10 -6.98
C PHE A 412 -21.41 -8.47 -6.71
N LEU A 413 -20.58 -8.49 -7.76
CA LEU A 413 -19.14 -8.73 -7.63
C LEU A 413 -18.46 -7.63 -6.80
N SER A 414 -18.80 -6.37 -7.02
CA SER A 414 -18.31 -5.24 -6.23
C SER A 414 -18.62 -5.40 -4.73
N TRP A 415 -19.86 -5.81 -4.40
CA TRP A 415 -20.27 -6.09 -3.02
C TRP A 415 -19.47 -7.23 -2.38
N LEU A 416 -19.25 -8.34 -3.10
CA LEU A 416 -18.46 -9.47 -2.59
C LEU A 416 -16.96 -9.12 -2.45
N MET A 417 -16.40 -8.35 -3.39
CA MET A 417 -15.03 -7.86 -3.30
C MET A 417 -14.84 -6.89 -2.14
N GLY A 418 -15.80 -5.99 -1.91
CA GLY A 418 -15.80 -5.12 -0.73
C GLY A 418 -15.87 -5.92 0.57
N ALA A 419 -16.72 -6.95 0.63
CA ALA A 419 -16.80 -7.82 1.80
C ALA A 419 -15.48 -8.59 2.04
N ARG A 420 -14.80 -9.03 0.96
CA ARG A 420 -13.47 -9.65 1.04
C ARG A 420 -12.41 -8.69 1.58
N ALA A 421 -12.35 -7.47 1.07
CA ALA A 421 -11.39 -6.46 1.53
C ALA A 421 -11.60 -6.13 3.03
N VAL A 422 -12.85 -5.99 3.45
CA VAL A 422 -13.21 -5.80 4.86
C VAL A 422 -12.81 -7.02 5.70
N ALA A 423 -13.03 -8.23 5.20
CA ALA A 423 -12.63 -9.46 5.90
C ALA A 423 -11.11 -9.56 6.08
N GLU A 424 -10.31 -9.27 5.05
CA GLU A 424 -8.84 -9.26 5.11
C GLU A 424 -8.34 -8.24 6.14
N LEU A 425 -8.90 -7.02 6.13
CA LEU A 425 -8.60 -5.98 7.11
C LEU A 425 -8.90 -6.45 8.56
N LEU A 426 -10.04 -7.09 8.78
CA LEU A 426 -10.42 -7.59 10.09
C LEU A 426 -9.51 -8.74 10.55
N CYS A 427 -9.10 -9.63 9.64
CA CYS A 427 -8.17 -10.71 9.94
C CYS A 427 -6.81 -10.16 10.40
N ASP A 428 -6.26 -9.20 9.66
CA ASP A 428 -4.96 -8.59 9.97
C ASP A 428 -4.98 -7.80 11.28
N ARG A 429 -6.04 -7.01 11.52
CA ARG A 429 -6.09 -6.06 12.65
C ARG A 429 -6.59 -6.67 13.94
N LEU A 430 -7.42 -7.71 13.87
CA LEU A 430 -7.98 -8.39 15.04
C LEU A 430 -7.31 -9.74 15.32
N ALA A 431 -6.29 -10.10 14.54
CA ALA A 431 -5.60 -11.37 14.63
C ALA A 431 -6.54 -12.59 14.57
N VAL A 432 -7.65 -12.47 13.81
CA VAL A 432 -8.55 -13.60 13.53
C VAL A 432 -8.13 -14.29 12.26
N ARG A 433 -8.31 -15.62 12.17
CA ARG A 433 -7.91 -16.39 11.00
C ARG A 433 -8.89 -16.30 9.83
N ARG A 434 -10.18 -16.09 10.15
CA ARG A 434 -11.28 -16.15 9.19
C ARG A 434 -12.39 -15.18 9.60
N CYS A 435 -13.12 -14.69 8.60
CA CYS A 435 -14.37 -13.96 8.80
C CYS A 435 -15.52 -14.72 8.12
N ALA A 436 -16.72 -14.62 8.70
CA ALA A 436 -17.95 -15.06 8.06
C ALA A 436 -18.62 -13.89 7.32
N LEU A 437 -19.24 -14.19 6.18
CA LEU A 437 -20.04 -13.27 5.40
C LEU A 437 -21.52 -13.64 5.58
N VAL A 438 -22.34 -12.70 6.05
CA VAL A 438 -23.78 -12.89 6.25
C VAL A 438 -24.54 -11.80 5.52
N SER A 439 -25.37 -12.19 4.55
CA SER A 439 -26.31 -11.29 3.88
C SER A 439 -27.73 -11.67 4.27
N ARG A 440 -28.47 -10.72 4.86
CA ARG A 440 -29.88 -10.89 5.22
C ARG A 440 -30.70 -9.80 4.55
N PRO A 441 -31.40 -10.12 3.45
CA PRO A 441 -32.25 -9.14 2.77
C PRO A 441 -33.43 -8.76 3.67
N HIS A 442 -33.77 -7.48 3.70
CA HIS A 442 -34.94 -6.97 4.43
C HIS A 442 -35.67 -5.98 3.53
N ARG A 443 -37.00 -6.09 3.44
CA ARG A 443 -37.80 -5.27 2.51
C ARG A 443 -37.68 -3.77 2.78
N ASP A 444 -37.57 -3.39 4.04
CA ASP A 444 -37.50 -1.96 4.44
C ASP A 444 -36.08 -1.46 4.75
N ARG A 445 -35.04 -2.25 4.44
CA ARG A 445 -33.64 -1.83 4.67
C ARG A 445 -32.83 -1.98 3.39
N PRO A 446 -31.85 -1.09 3.15
CA PRO A 446 -30.92 -1.29 2.05
C PRO A 446 -30.26 -2.67 2.16
N ALA A 447 -29.87 -3.21 1.00
CA ALA A 447 -29.01 -4.40 0.97
C ALA A 447 -27.81 -4.15 1.90
N GLN A 448 -27.38 -5.17 2.63
CA GLN A 448 -26.24 -5.08 3.53
C GLN A 448 -25.53 -6.43 3.57
N ILE A 449 -24.20 -6.40 3.64
CA ILE A 449 -23.39 -7.56 3.99
C ILE A 449 -22.83 -7.33 5.38
N ARG A 450 -22.92 -8.34 6.24
CA ARG A 450 -22.29 -8.35 7.55
C ARG A 450 -21.03 -9.19 7.47
N VAL A 451 -19.91 -8.60 7.85
CA VAL A 451 -18.63 -9.31 7.95
C VAL A 451 -18.33 -9.53 9.44
N LEU A 452 -18.16 -10.79 9.82
CA LEU A 452 -18.07 -11.23 11.21
C LEU A 452 -16.71 -11.89 11.47
N PRO A 453 -15.82 -11.25 12.25
CA PRO A 453 -14.59 -11.88 12.73
C PRO A 453 -14.89 -13.12 13.57
N LEU A 454 -14.27 -14.25 13.23
CA LEU A 454 -14.41 -15.52 13.97
C LEU A 454 -13.26 -15.66 14.97
N HIS A 455 -13.52 -15.23 16.21
CA HIS A 455 -12.57 -15.33 17.32
C HIS A 455 -12.50 -16.76 17.88
N GLY A 456 -11.37 -17.11 18.50
CA GLY A 456 -11.21 -18.39 19.21
C GLY A 456 -10.97 -19.61 18.33
N LEU A 457 -10.67 -19.42 17.04
CA LEU A 457 -10.30 -20.51 16.12
C LEU A 457 -8.80 -20.81 16.23
N ASP A 458 -8.49 -22.05 16.62
CA ASP A 458 -7.12 -22.55 16.70
C ASP A 458 -6.54 -22.89 15.32
N ALA A 459 -5.23 -23.21 15.29
CA ALA A 459 -4.58 -23.72 14.08
C ALA A 459 -5.14 -25.06 13.64
N GLU A 460 -5.43 -25.90 14.61
CA GLU A 460 -6.06 -27.19 14.40
C GLU A 460 -7.58 -27.04 14.48
N TRP A 461 -8.28 -27.59 13.51
CA TRP A 461 -9.73 -27.55 13.50
C TRP A 461 -10.29 -28.45 14.59
N ARG A 462 -11.18 -27.89 15.42
CA ARG A 462 -11.99 -28.64 16.37
C ARG A 462 -13.44 -28.14 16.34
N PRO A 463 -14.43 -29.03 16.48
CA PRO A 463 -15.82 -28.62 16.54
C PRO A 463 -16.09 -27.88 17.86
N HIS A 464 -16.72 -26.71 17.77
CA HIS A 464 -17.24 -25.97 18.91
C HIS A 464 -18.76 -26.12 18.92
N LEU A 465 -19.26 -27.12 19.64
CA LEU A 465 -20.69 -27.44 19.69
C LEU A 465 -21.39 -26.61 20.76
N ALA A 466 -22.56 -26.07 20.42
CA ALA A 466 -23.45 -25.45 21.41
C ALA A 466 -24.09 -26.56 22.28
N GLY A 467 -24.29 -26.28 23.57
CA GLY A 467 -24.94 -27.22 24.49
C GLY A 467 -26.46 -27.37 24.27
N GLU A 468 -27.03 -26.54 23.40
CA GLU A 468 -28.45 -26.54 23.05
C GLU A 468 -28.61 -26.51 21.53
N GLU A 469 -29.61 -27.23 21.04
CA GLU A 469 -30.05 -27.17 19.65
C GLU A 469 -31.10 -26.07 19.46
N GLU A 470 -31.14 -25.50 18.27
CA GLU A 470 -32.12 -24.48 17.90
C GLU A 470 -32.56 -24.67 16.45
N HIS A 471 -33.86 -24.85 16.25
CA HIS A 471 -34.45 -25.02 14.91
C HIS A 471 -35.72 -24.19 14.79
N ASN A 472 -35.77 -23.37 13.73
CA ASN A 472 -36.93 -22.55 13.40
C ASN A 472 -37.40 -22.92 11.99
N ALA A 473 -38.69 -23.26 11.83
CA ALA A 473 -39.27 -23.59 10.52
C ALA A 473 -39.39 -22.37 9.58
N HIS A 474 -39.25 -21.16 10.12
CA HIS A 474 -39.30 -19.89 9.40
C HIS A 474 -38.13 -19.01 9.87
N ASP A 475 -37.71 -18.05 9.05
CA ASP A 475 -36.63 -17.12 9.40
C ASP A 475 -37.01 -16.31 10.66
N PRO A 476 -36.29 -16.51 11.79
CA PRO A 476 -36.58 -15.82 13.04
C PRO A 476 -36.04 -14.37 13.07
N GLY A 477 -35.42 -13.90 11.97
CA GLY A 477 -34.83 -12.57 11.86
C GLY A 477 -33.40 -12.47 12.38
N TYR A 478 -32.77 -13.61 12.70
CA TYR A 478 -31.37 -13.72 13.10
C TYR A 478 -30.78 -15.06 12.65
N CYS A 479 -29.44 -15.13 12.60
CA CYS A 479 -28.71 -16.38 12.39
C CYS A 479 -28.11 -16.81 13.72
N SER A 480 -28.21 -18.10 14.03
CA SER A 480 -27.63 -18.73 15.22
C SER A 480 -26.52 -19.68 14.79
N SER A 481 -25.49 -19.84 15.61
CA SER A 481 -24.46 -20.87 15.42
C SER A 481 -24.79 -22.16 16.20
N LYS A 482 -25.97 -22.24 16.82
CA LYS A 482 -26.46 -23.46 17.46
C LYS A 482 -26.75 -24.52 16.40
N THR A 483 -26.57 -25.78 16.77
CA THR A 483 -26.83 -26.91 15.88
C THR A 483 -28.33 -27.17 15.78
N ALA A 484 -28.80 -27.70 14.64
CA ALA A 484 -30.17 -28.15 14.46
C ALA A 484 -30.21 -29.67 14.17
N PRO A 485 -31.34 -30.34 14.44
CA PRO A 485 -31.53 -31.74 14.07
C PRO A 485 -31.34 -31.97 12.56
N ARG A 486 -30.71 -33.10 12.22
CA ARG A 486 -30.54 -33.53 10.82
C ARG A 486 -31.91 -33.73 10.16
N TRP A 487 -32.08 -33.19 8.97
CA TRP A 487 -33.25 -33.47 8.14
C TRP A 487 -33.27 -34.90 7.62
N SER A 488 -34.48 -35.42 7.38
CA SER A 488 -34.65 -36.76 6.82
C SER A 488 -34.30 -36.81 5.33
N ASP A 489 -33.75 -37.94 4.88
CA ASP A 489 -33.32 -38.13 3.49
C ASP A 489 -34.49 -37.97 2.51
N SER A 490 -35.70 -38.38 2.91
CA SER A 490 -36.91 -38.25 2.08
C SER A 490 -37.30 -36.78 1.91
N SER A 491 -37.23 -35.98 2.97
CA SER A 491 -37.50 -34.53 2.91
C SER A 491 -36.49 -33.81 2.01
N LEU A 492 -35.20 -34.12 2.16
CA LEU A 492 -34.14 -33.53 1.33
C LEU A 492 -34.31 -33.91 -0.15
N THR A 493 -34.63 -35.17 -0.43
CA THR A 493 -34.91 -35.65 -1.80
C THR A 493 -36.12 -34.92 -2.41
N GLN A 494 -37.18 -34.71 -1.62
CA GLN A 494 -38.36 -33.98 -2.10
C GLN A 494 -38.05 -32.51 -2.42
N ILE A 495 -37.24 -31.84 -1.60
CA ILE A 495 -36.81 -30.46 -1.86
C ILE A 495 -35.89 -30.40 -3.08
N GLN A 496 -34.92 -31.31 -3.18
CA GLN A 496 -34.02 -31.39 -4.32
C GLN A 496 -34.80 -31.55 -5.63
N ALA A 497 -35.77 -32.46 -5.66
CA ALA A 497 -36.64 -32.66 -6.82
C ALA A 497 -37.42 -31.39 -7.18
N LYS A 498 -37.97 -30.68 -6.19
CA LYS A 498 -38.69 -29.41 -6.41
C LYS A 498 -37.79 -28.33 -7.03
N ILE A 499 -36.54 -28.20 -6.59
CA ILE A 499 -35.59 -27.23 -7.12
C ILE A 499 -35.16 -27.61 -8.54
N ARG A 500 -34.72 -28.88 -8.73
CA ARG A 500 -34.25 -29.37 -10.03
C ARG A 500 -35.31 -29.35 -11.11
N ALA A 501 -36.58 -29.53 -10.76
CA ALA A 501 -37.71 -29.44 -11.71
C ALA A 501 -37.83 -28.07 -12.40
N LYS A 502 -37.17 -27.02 -11.88
CA LYS A 502 -37.14 -25.68 -12.47
C LYS A 502 -35.87 -25.38 -13.26
N LEU A 503 -34.89 -26.29 -13.28
CA LEU A 503 -33.68 -26.12 -14.08
C LEU A 503 -33.96 -26.39 -15.57
N PRO A 504 -33.13 -25.83 -16.47
CA PRO A 504 -33.20 -26.12 -17.90
C PRO A 504 -33.09 -27.62 -18.22
N LEU A 505 -32.30 -28.36 -17.43
CA LEU A 505 -32.08 -29.81 -17.58
C LEU A 505 -32.26 -30.55 -16.24
N PRO A 506 -33.50 -30.84 -15.81
CA PRO A 506 -33.77 -31.45 -14.50
C PRO A 506 -33.11 -32.82 -14.28
N GLY A 507 -32.98 -33.59 -15.35
CA GLY A 507 -32.45 -34.96 -15.35
C GLY A 507 -30.97 -35.11 -15.72
N ALA A 508 -30.21 -34.00 -15.84
CA ALA A 508 -28.78 -34.09 -16.14
C ALA A 508 -28.04 -34.92 -15.07
N PRO A 509 -27.20 -35.90 -15.46
CA PRO A 509 -26.41 -36.67 -14.51
C PRO A 509 -25.37 -35.76 -13.83
N PRO A 510 -25.04 -36.02 -12.55
CA PRO A 510 -24.10 -35.18 -11.82
C PRO A 510 -22.67 -35.36 -12.35
N ASN A 511 -21.95 -34.26 -12.51
CA ASN A 511 -20.51 -34.28 -12.74
C ASN A 511 -19.77 -34.55 -11.41
N LEU A 512 -19.13 -35.72 -11.32
CA LEU A 512 -18.40 -36.16 -10.13
C LEU A 512 -16.88 -35.93 -10.25
N THR A 513 -16.45 -35.17 -11.26
CA THR A 513 -15.04 -34.86 -11.47
C THR A 513 -14.56 -33.84 -10.44
N PHE A 514 -13.54 -34.19 -9.66
CA PHE A 514 -12.89 -33.28 -8.73
C PHE A 514 -11.65 -32.65 -9.39
N LEU A 515 -11.66 -31.32 -9.54
CA LEU A 515 -10.60 -30.54 -10.22
C LEU A 515 -9.59 -29.91 -9.24
N GLY A 516 -9.46 -30.43 -8.01
CA GLY A 516 -8.46 -29.92 -7.07
C GLY A 516 -7.07 -30.49 -7.32
N ASP A 517 -6.05 -29.79 -6.83
CA ASP A 517 -4.62 -30.12 -7.02
C ASP A 517 -4.26 -31.56 -6.61
N ASP A 518 -4.94 -32.11 -5.60
CA ASP A 518 -4.83 -33.51 -5.19
C ASP A 518 -6.15 -34.26 -5.47
N PRO A 519 -6.21 -35.11 -6.52
CA PRO A 519 -7.41 -35.89 -6.86
C PRO A 519 -7.93 -36.75 -5.71
N ALA A 520 -7.05 -37.20 -4.81
CA ALA A 520 -7.36 -38.05 -3.66
C ALA A 520 -7.56 -37.25 -2.36
N HIS A 521 -7.69 -35.92 -2.43
CA HIS A 521 -7.76 -35.07 -1.25
C HIS A 521 -8.86 -35.57 -0.29
N PRO A 522 -8.53 -35.80 1.00
CA PRO A 522 -9.42 -36.49 1.93
C PRO A 522 -10.51 -35.59 2.52
N GLY A 523 -10.54 -34.29 2.17
CA GLY A 523 -11.51 -33.33 2.70
C GLY A 523 -12.96 -33.67 2.38
N LEU A 524 -13.89 -33.37 3.30
CA LEU A 524 -15.32 -33.67 3.18
C LEU A 524 -15.92 -33.17 1.85
N PHE A 525 -15.62 -31.92 1.47
CA PHE A 525 -16.12 -31.34 0.22
C PHE A 525 -15.58 -32.05 -1.02
N SER A 526 -14.31 -32.47 -1.00
CA SER A 526 -13.72 -33.26 -2.09
C SER A 526 -14.45 -34.60 -2.25
N ARG A 527 -14.78 -35.28 -1.14
CA ARG A 527 -15.55 -36.54 -1.13
C ARG A 527 -16.99 -36.34 -1.63
N ILE A 528 -17.66 -35.25 -1.24
CA ILE A 528 -18.98 -34.87 -1.77
C ILE A 528 -18.90 -34.64 -3.29
N VAL A 529 -17.88 -33.91 -3.76
CA VAL A 529 -17.70 -33.66 -5.21
C VAL A 529 -17.53 -34.97 -5.97
N ARG A 530 -16.78 -35.93 -5.43
CA ARG A 530 -16.58 -37.27 -6.03
C ARG A 530 -17.76 -38.23 -5.86
N GLY A 531 -18.78 -37.85 -5.09
CA GLY A 531 -19.94 -38.71 -4.83
C GLY A 531 -19.68 -39.86 -3.86
N GLU A 532 -18.60 -39.79 -3.08
CA GLU A 532 -18.27 -40.74 -2.01
C GLU A 532 -19.14 -40.52 -0.77
N GLU A 533 -19.67 -39.31 -0.60
CA GLU A 533 -20.57 -38.93 0.50
C GLU A 533 -22.00 -38.72 -0.01
N GLN A 534 -22.99 -39.04 0.83
CA GLN A 534 -24.39 -38.81 0.52
C GLN A 534 -24.66 -37.30 0.33
N GLN A 535 -25.32 -36.95 -0.76
CA GLN A 535 -25.48 -35.57 -1.19
C GLN A 535 -26.79 -35.33 -1.95
N TRP A 536 -27.30 -34.10 -1.88
CA TRP A 536 -28.51 -33.66 -2.58
C TRP A 536 -28.18 -32.45 -3.47
N ARG A 537 -27.53 -32.69 -4.61
CA ARG A 537 -27.13 -31.64 -5.57
C ARG A 537 -28.32 -30.98 -6.23
N VAL A 538 -28.36 -29.67 -6.19
CA VAL A 538 -29.46 -28.86 -6.70
C VAL A 538 -29.09 -28.05 -7.94
N TRP A 539 -27.80 -27.79 -8.17
CA TRP A 539 -27.31 -27.04 -9.34
C TRP A 539 -25.80 -27.27 -9.52
N GLU A 540 -25.30 -27.25 -10.75
CA GLU A 540 -23.87 -27.29 -11.07
C GLU A 540 -23.58 -26.71 -12.46
N ASP A 541 -22.33 -26.28 -12.68
CA ASP A 541 -21.75 -25.94 -13.98
C ASP A 541 -20.35 -26.59 -14.12
N GLU A 542 -19.55 -26.18 -15.11
CA GLU A 542 -18.21 -26.75 -15.35
C GLU A 542 -17.23 -26.55 -14.18
N GLY A 543 -17.47 -25.57 -13.28
CA GLY A 543 -16.55 -25.21 -12.19
C GLY A 543 -17.17 -25.19 -10.79
N HIS A 544 -18.48 -25.26 -10.65
CA HIS A 544 -19.19 -25.05 -9.37
C HIS A 544 -20.30 -26.06 -9.14
N VAL A 545 -20.55 -26.39 -7.86
CA VAL A 545 -21.65 -27.26 -7.43
C VAL A 545 -22.37 -26.67 -6.22
N ALA A 546 -23.69 -26.77 -6.20
CA ALA A 546 -24.55 -26.47 -5.06
C ALA A 546 -25.35 -27.69 -4.62
N PHE A 547 -25.43 -27.94 -3.31
CA PHE A 547 -26.14 -29.05 -2.71
C PHE A 547 -26.83 -28.64 -1.40
N LEU A 548 -27.87 -29.38 -1.00
CA LEU A 548 -28.56 -29.15 0.28
C LEU A 548 -27.70 -29.66 1.44
N THR A 549 -27.62 -28.87 2.52
CA THR A 549 -27.08 -29.35 3.80
C THR A 549 -28.13 -30.19 4.54
N PRO A 550 -27.78 -31.40 5.03
CA PRO A 550 -28.68 -32.18 5.86
C PRO A 550 -28.79 -31.63 7.29
N PHE A 551 -27.88 -30.74 7.70
CA PHE A 551 -27.88 -30.05 8.98
C PHE A 551 -28.13 -28.55 8.73
N PRO A 552 -29.38 -28.07 8.88
CA PRO A 552 -29.77 -26.70 8.57
C PRO A 552 -29.28 -25.68 9.61
#